data_AF-A0A965SJJ4-F1
#
_entry.id   AF-A0A965SJJ4-F1
#
_cell.length_a   1.000
_cell.length_b   1.000
_cell.length_c   1.000
_cell.angle_alpha   90.00
_cell.angle_beta   90.00
_cell.angle_gamma   90.00
#
_symmetry.space_group_name_H-M   'P 1'
#
loop_
_entity.id
_entity.type
_entity.pdbx_description
1 polymer ?
#
loop_
_entity_poly.entity_id
_entity_poly.type
_entity_poly.pdbx_seq_one_letter_code
_entity_poly.pdbx_strand_id
1 'polypeptide(L)'
;MADVGCGAGFTTVGLHRRWPDARVVGFELSHDAVAYARQNWSSCDFVQGAVRPDAPLINGPFDVILCQEFYPFTRTAAASDHAQWLELVRRNLTAEGVGIITVSSANTQCINSTFSILQKQFSLRRVHFAAPRLARYLPISLSRAAGSLLRRVRPHWARSIYLVRKNP
;
A
#
# COMPACT_ATOMS: atom_id res chain seq x y z
N MET A 1 6.24 7.01 -8.71
CA MET A 1 5.53 6.06 -7.81
C MET A 1 6.53 5.38 -6.90
N ALA A 2 6.15 5.11 -5.66
CA ALA A 2 6.93 4.30 -4.73
C ALA A 2 6.17 3.01 -4.35
N ASP A 3 6.86 1.88 -4.33
CA ASP A 3 6.35 0.59 -3.87
C ASP A 3 7.10 0.18 -2.60
N VAL A 4 6.46 0.30 -1.44
CA VAL A 4 7.09 0.17 -0.12
C VAL A 4 6.88 -1.23 0.44
N GLY A 5 7.98 -1.94 0.69
CA GLY A 5 7.97 -3.39 0.96
C GLY A 5 7.73 -4.18 -0.32
N CYS A 6 8.48 -3.85 -1.39
CA CYS A 6 8.22 -4.39 -2.72
C CYS A 6 8.58 -5.87 -2.89
N GLY A 7 9.28 -6.47 -1.93
CA GLY A 7 9.79 -7.84 -2.03
C GLY A 7 10.62 -8.03 -3.29
N ALA A 8 10.33 -9.09 -4.04
CA ALA A 8 11.02 -9.44 -5.28
C ALA A 8 10.68 -8.54 -6.49
N GLY A 9 9.92 -7.45 -6.30
CA GLY A 9 9.71 -6.41 -7.33
C GLY A 9 8.59 -6.66 -8.33
N PHE A 10 7.77 -7.72 -8.18
CA PHE A 10 6.68 -8.04 -9.12
C PHE A 10 5.63 -6.92 -9.24
N THR A 11 5.28 -6.29 -8.13
CA THR A 11 4.35 -5.16 -8.14
C THR A 11 5.01 -3.93 -8.78
N THR A 12 6.25 -3.64 -8.40
CA THR A 12 7.06 -2.55 -8.97
C THR A 12 7.14 -2.63 -10.50
N VAL A 13 7.50 -3.80 -11.05
CA VAL A 13 7.56 -3.99 -12.52
C VAL A 13 6.18 -3.95 -13.16
N GLY A 14 5.14 -4.44 -12.48
CA GLY A 14 3.75 -4.35 -12.95
C GLY A 14 3.28 -2.90 -13.07
N LEU A 15 3.62 -2.04 -12.12
CA LEU A 15 3.35 -0.61 -12.16
C LEU A 15 4.08 0.04 -13.34
N HIS A 16 5.38 -0.22 -13.49
CA HIS A 16 6.16 0.36 -14.59
C HIS A 16 5.65 -0.10 -15.97
N ARG A 17 5.31 -1.39 -16.15
CA ARG A 17 4.71 -1.89 -17.40
C ARG A 17 3.36 -1.22 -17.72
N ARG A 18 2.57 -0.89 -16.70
CA ARG A 18 1.26 -0.26 -16.87
C ARG A 18 1.36 1.24 -17.17
N TRP A 19 2.42 1.89 -16.69
CA TRP A 19 2.75 3.29 -16.91
C TRP A 19 4.24 3.43 -17.23
N PRO A 20 4.66 3.18 -18.49
CA PRO A 20 6.07 3.17 -18.87
C PRO A 20 6.79 4.49 -18.64
N ASP A 21 6.07 5.61 -18.76
CA ASP A 21 6.60 6.95 -18.54
C ASP A 21 6.73 7.30 -17.05
N ALA A 22 6.20 6.47 -16.14
CA ALA A 22 6.30 6.71 -14.72
C ALA A 22 7.65 6.22 -14.17
N ARG A 23 8.33 7.07 -13.40
CA ARG A 23 9.42 6.63 -12.52
C ARG A 23 8.85 5.79 -11.40
N VAL A 24 9.24 4.52 -11.30
CA VAL A 24 8.80 3.59 -10.23
C VAL A 24 10.01 3.12 -9.44
N VAL A 25 9.96 3.33 -8.11
CA VAL A 25 11.02 2.91 -7.18
C VAL A 25 10.47 1.90 -6.19
N GLY A 26 11.08 0.72 -6.10
CA GLY A 26 10.79 -0.29 -5.09
C GLY A 26 11.70 -0.16 -3.87
N PHE A 27 11.12 -0.19 -2.67
CA PHE A 27 11.85 -0.16 -1.40
C PHE A 27 11.70 -1.50 -0.68
N GLU A 28 12.81 -2.13 -0.32
CA GLU A 28 12.80 -3.43 0.35
C GLU A 28 13.99 -3.59 1.30
N LEU A 29 13.74 -4.18 2.47
CA LEU A 29 14.76 -4.44 3.48
C LEU A 29 15.58 -5.70 3.15
N SER A 30 14.91 -6.74 2.64
CA SER A 30 15.52 -8.03 2.34
C SER A 30 16.56 -7.93 1.22
N HIS A 31 17.80 -8.30 1.55
CA HIS A 31 18.90 -8.34 0.60
C HIS A 31 18.61 -9.28 -0.59
N ASP A 32 18.17 -10.51 -0.31
CA ASP A 32 17.91 -11.52 -1.34
C ASP A 32 16.78 -11.10 -2.29
N ALA A 33 15.73 -10.48 -1.74
CA ALA A 33 14.62 -9.99 -2.54
C ALA A 33 15.05 -8.85 -3.48
N VAL A 34 15.87 -7.92 -3.00
CA VAL A 34 16.42 -6.84 -3.83
C VAL A 34 17.43 -7.36 -4.85
N ALA A 35 18.28 -8.31 -4.48
CA ALA A 35 19.22 -8.94 -5.40
C ALA A 35 18.46 -9.61 -6.56
N TYR A 36 17.43 -10.39 -6.25
CA TYR A 36 16.53 -10.96 -7.26
C TYR A 36 15.89 -9.86 -8.12
N ALA A 37 15.34 -8.82 -7.50
CA ALA A 37 14.62 -7.77 -8.22
C ALA A 37 15.53 -7.03 -9.20
N ARG A 38 16.74 -6.64 -8.78
CA ARG A 38 17.73 -5.96 -9.62
C ARG A 38 18.22 -6.84 -10.78
N GLN A 39 18.36 -8.15 -10.56
CA GLN A 39 18.77 -9.09 -11.59
C GLN A 39 17.68 -9.29 -12.66
N ASN A 40 16.40 -9.26 -12.27
CA ASN A 40 15.28 -9.63 -13.15
C ASN A 40 14.56 -8.43 -13.78
N TRP A 41 14.63 -7.24 -13.18
CA TRP A 41 13.84 -6.08 -13.56
C TRP A 41 14.72 -4.84 -13.81
N SER A 42 15.53 -4.86 -14.85
CA SER A 42 16.47 -3.77 -15.19
C SER A 42 15.80 -2.43 -15.53
N SER A 43 14.49 -2.42 -15.82
CA SER A 43 13.72 -1.20 -16.11
C SER A 43 13.13 -0.52 -14.87
N CYS A 44 13.46 -0.99 -13.66
CA CYS A 44 12.96 -0.45 -12.40
C CYS A 44 14.09 -0.17 -11.43
N ASP A 45 13.93 0.86 -10.61
CA ASP A 45 14.87 1.20 -9.54
C ASP A 45 14.49 0.44 -8.26
N PHE A 46 15.49 -0.14 -7.58
CA PHE A 46 15.30 -0.80 -6.28
C PHE A 46 16.28 -0.26 -5.24
N VAL A 47 15.73 0.19 -4.11
CA VAL A 47 16.46 0.69 -2.95
C VAL A 47 16.43 -0.39 -1.86
N GLN A 48 17.61 -0.91 -1.53
CA GLN A 48 17.77 -1.82 -0.39
C GLN A 48 17.93 -1.01 0.89
N GLY A 49 17.11 -1.30 1.90
CA GLY A 49 17.26 -0.74 3.24
C GLY A 49 15.97 -0.68 4.03
N ALA A 50 16.09 -0.50 5.34
CA ALA A 50 14.95 -0.28 6.21
C ALA A 50 14.34 1.10 5.91
N VAL A 51 13.09 1.12 5.46
CA VAL A 51 12.28 2.34 5.54
C VAL A 51 12.02 2.62 7.02
N ARG A 52 12.13 3.89 7.44
CA ARG A 52 11.85 4.32 8.81
C ARG A 52 10.82 5.43 8.81
N PRO A 53 9.82 5.43 9.71
CA PRO A 53 8.71 6.38 9.69
C PRO A 53 9.13 7.84 9.97
N ASP A 54 10.29 8.03 10.57
CA ASP A 54 10.89 9.33 10.91
C ASP A 54 11.79 9.89 9.79
N ALA A 55 12.09 9.11 8.74
CA ALA A 55 12.97 9.50 7.65
C ALA A 55 12.18 9.71 6.34
N PRO A 56 12.59 10.67 5.49
CA PRO A 56 12.02 10.80 4.16
C PRO A 56 12.39 9.60 3.28
N LEU A 57 11.50 9.26 2.36
CA LEU A 57 11.82 8.31 1.30
C LEU A 57 12.76 9.00 0.30
N ILE A 58 13.84 8.32 -0.08
CA ILE A 58 14.73 8.82 -1.12
C ILE A 58 13.94 9.03 -2.42
N ASN A 59 14.28 10.08 -3.17
CA ASN A 59 13.61 10.45 -4.42
C ASN A 59 12.12 10.84 -4.29
N GLY A 60 11.62 11.08 -3.07
CA GLY A 60 10.32 11.71 -2.86
C GLY A 60 10.32 13.21 -3.23
N PRO A 61 9.14 13.87 -3.26
CA PRO A 61 7.81 13.29 -3.05
C PRO A 61 7.32 12.44 -4.25
N PHE A 62 6.24 11.67 -4.05
CA PHE A 62 5.64 10.79 -5.05
C PHE A 62 4.14 11.06 -5.25
N ASP A 63 3.64 10.90 -6.48
CA ASP A 63 2.21 10.98 -6.77
C ASP A 63 1.42 9.76 -6.29
N VAL A 64 2.09 8.61 -6.22
CA VAL A 64 1.53 7.37 -5.70
C VAL A 64 2.54 6.69 -4.81
N ILE A 65 2.13 6.35 -3.59
CA ILE A 65 2.85 5.45 -2.70
C ILE A 65 1.97 4.23 -2.46
N LEU A 66 2.48 3.05 -2.80
CA LEU A 66 1.81 1.78 -2.59
C LEU A 66 2.46 1.02 -1.43
N CYS A 67 1.64 0.56 -0.50
CA CYS A 67 2.01 -0.32 0.60
C CYS A 67 1.16 -1.58 0.49
N GLN A 68 1.61 -2.58 -0.27
CA GLN A 68 0.88 -3.83 -0.46
C GLN A 68 1.32 -4.87 0.57
N GLU A 69 0.43 -5.20 1.51
CA GLU A 69 0.72 -6.10 2.64
C GLU A 69 2.00 -5.74 3.42
N PHE A 70 2.37 -4.44 3.42
CA PHE A 70 3.57 -3.93 4.06
C PHE A 70 3.53 -4.16 5.57
N TYR A 71 4.60 -4.77 6.12
CA TYR A 71 4.66 -5.31 7.49
C TYR A 71 4.11 -4.36 8.58
N PRO A 72 4.49 -3.06 8.61
CA PRO A 72 4.00 -2.17 9.65
C PRO A 72 2.50 -1.93 9.66
N PHE A 73 1.79 -2.21 8.57
CA PHE A 73 0.33 -2.14 8.50
C PHE A 73 -0.36 -3.48 8.70
N THR A 74 0.38 -4.59 8.76
CA THR A 74 -0.17 -5.96 8.76
C THR A 74 0.13 -6.79 10.01
N ARG A 75 1.00 -6.33 10.91
CA ARG A 75 1.50 -7.14 12.04
C ARG A 75 1.41 -6.49 13.42
N THR A 76 0.75 -5.34 13.53
CA THR A 76 0.50 -4.65 14.80
C THR A 76 -0.94 -4.16 14.87
N ALA A 77 -1.49 -4.09 16.08
CA ALA A 77 -2.77 -3.44 16.36
C ALA A 77 -2.59 -2.06 17.04
N ALA A 78 -1.35 -1.56 17.13
CA ALA A 78 -1.06 -0.28 17.76
C ALA A 78 -1.40 0.89 16.83
N ALA A 79 -2.34 1.75 17.27
CA ALA A 79 -2.73 2.93 16.49
C ALA A 79 -1.58 3.95 16.38
N SER A 80 -0.73 4.06 17.41
CA SER A 80 0.47 4.92 17.40
C SER A 80 1.43 4.53 16.28
N ASP A 81 1.70 3.23 16.11
CA ASP A 81 2.62 2.74 15.09
C ASP A 81 2.05 3.04 13.70
N HIS A 82 0.79 2.67 13.46
CA HIS A 82 0.14 2.98 12.19
C HIS A 82 0.09 4.49 11.89
N ALA A 83 -0.07 5.34 12.89
CA ALA A 83 -0.04 6.79 12.71
C ALA A 83 1.34 7.29 12.25
N GLN A 84 2.43 6.77 12.83
CA GLN A 84 3.80 7.10 12.38
C GLN A 84 4.02 6.72 10.92
N TRP A 85 3.54 5.54 10.50
CA TRP A 85 3.69 5.06 9.11
C TRP A 85 2.76 5.79 8.13
N LEU A 86 1.52 6.10 8.53
CA LEU A 86 0.62 6.95 7.74
C LEU A 86 1.22 8.33 7.53
N GLU A 87 1.86 8.87 8.55
CA GLU A 87 2.52 10.16 8.47
C GLU A 87 3.75 10.11 7.54
N LEU A 88 4.56 9.03 7.57
CA LEU A 88 5.58 8.81 6.53
C LEU A 88 4.98 8.84 5.13
N VAL A 89 3.89 8.12 4.88
CA VAL A 89 3.21 8.12 3.58
C VAL A 89 2.80 9.55 3.24
N ARG A 90 2.08 10.24 4.14
CA ARG A 90 1.55 11.59 3.93
C ARG A 90 2.64 12.62 3.61
N ARG A 91 3.75 12.63 4.35
CA ARG A 91 4.86 13.58 4.13
C ARG A 91 5.55 13.39 2.79
N ASN A 92 5.62 12.14 2.31
CA ASN A 92 6.28 11.79 1.06
C ASN A 92 5.37 11.85 -0.17
N LEU A 93 4.09 12.23 -0.03
CA LEU A 93 3.21 12.47 -1.17
C LEU A 93 3.41 13.88 -1.76
N THR A 94 3.18 14.01 -3.07
CA THR A 94 2.92 15.32 -3.70
C THR A 94 1.60 15.89 -3.16
N ALA A 95 1.29 17.16 -3.46
CA ALA A 95 0.05 17.79 -2.98
C ALA A 95 -1.21 17.01 -3.42
N GLU A 96 -1.22 16.55 -4.67
CA GLU A 96 -2.30 15.76 -5.29
C GLU A 96 -2.10 14.24 -5.18
N GLY A 97 -1.04 13.82 -4.49
CA GLY A 97 -0.66 12.42 -4.40
C GLY A 97 -1.62 11.57 -3.57
N VAL A 98 -1.62 10.26 -3.83
CA VAL A 98 -2.39 9.27 -3.08
C VAL A 98 -1.52 8.15 -2.52
N GLY A 99 -1.66 7.88 -1.23
CA GLY A 99 -1.15 6.68 -0.59
C GLY A 99 -2.19 5.57 -0.66
N ILE A 100 -1.77 4.36 -1.05
CA ILE A 100 -2.63 3.19 -1.15
C ILE A 100 -2.06 2.10 -0.25
N ILE A 101 -2.77 1.74 0.81
CA ILE A 101 -2.39 0.63 1.69
C ILE A 101 -3.38 -0.50 1.47
N THR A 102 -2.88 -1.70 1.23
CA THR A 102 -3.74 -2.88 1.04
C THR A 102 -3.38 -3.95 2.06
N VAL A 103 -4.41 -4.49 2.72
CA VAL A 103 -4.29 -5.57 3.69
C VAL A 103 -5.43 -6.56 3.53
N SER A 104 -5.22 -7.81 3.94
CA SER A 104 -6.29 -8.79 4.07
C SER A 104 -7.40 -8.29 4.99
N SER A 105 -8.66 -8.36 4.54
CA SER A 105 -9.83 -7.99 5.37
C SER A 105 -10.05 -8.93 6.56
N ALA A 106 -9.49 -10.13 6.51
CA ALA A 106 -9.56 -11.11 7.59
C ALA A 106 -8.57 -10.83 8.72
N ASN A 107 -7.49 -10.07 8.45
CA ASN A 107 -6.48 -9.77 9.44
C ASN A 107 -7.02 -8.75 10.45
N THR A 108 -6.92 -9.07 11.74
CA THR A 108 -7.36 -8.20 12.85
C THR A 108 -6.19 -7.56 13.59
N GLN A 109 -4.98 -8.11 13.47
CA GLN A 109 -3.75 -7.57 14.06
C GLN A 109 -3.05 -6.65 13.05
N CYS A 110 -3.81 -5.67 12.55
CA CYS A 110 -3.40 -4.77 11.48
C CYS A 110 -4.22 -3.47 11.51
N ILE A 111 -3.97 -2.59 10.52
CA ILE A 111 -4.68 -1.30 10.37
C ILE A 111 -6.21 -1.41 10.32
N ASN A 112 -6.77 -2.59 10.01
CA ASN A 112 -8.21 -2.85 10.09
C ASN A 112 -8.80 -2.53 11.48
N SER A 113 -8.04 -2.80 12.54
CA SER A 113 -8.47 -2.60 13.93
C SER A 113 -8.34 -1.16 14.40
N THR A 114 -7.40 -0.39 13.84
CA THR A 114 -7.10 0.99 14.26
C THR A 114 -7.73 2.05 13.36
N PHE A 115 -8.37 1.67 12.26
CA PHE A 115 -8.95 2.57 11.26
C PHE A 115 -9.85 3.66 11.85
N SER A 116 -10.75 3.32 12.79
CA SER A 116 -11.71 4.27 13.38
C SER A 116 -11.04 5.39 14.19
N ILE A 117 -9.85 5.13 14.72
CA ILE A 117 -9.01 6.11 15.42
C ILE A 117 -8.29 6.97 14.38
N LEU A 118 -7.62 6.32 13.42
CA LEU A 118 -6.77 6.97 12.43
C LEU A 118 -7.55 7.88 11.47
N GLN A 119 -8.79 7.53 11.10
CA GLN A 119 -9.63 8.36 10.22
C GLN A 119 -10.00 9.72 10.83
N LYS A 120 -9.83 9.91 12.15
CA LYS A 120 -10.04 11.19 12.82
C LYS A 120 -8.81 12.10 12.75
N GLN A 121 -7.65 11.54 12.43
CA GLN A 121 -6.35 12.22 12.44
C GLN A 121 -5.79 12.45 11.03
N PHE A 122 -6.18 11.58 10.09
CA PHE A 122 -5.68 11.59 8.72
C PHE A 122 -6.83 11.66 7.71
N SER A 123 -6.56 12.24 6.54
CA SER A 123 -7.41 12.09 5.35
C SER A 123 -7.35 10.64 4.85
N LEU A 124 -8.10 9.77 5.53
CA LEU A 124 -8.01 8.32 5.40
C LEU A 124 -9.39 7.74 5.07
N ARG A 125 -9.50 7.14 3.89
CA ARG A 125 -10.73 6.47 3.46
C ARG A 125 -10.50 4.97 3.29
N ARG A 126 -11.39 4.14 3.85
CA ARG A 126 -11.39 2.70 3.61
C ARG A 126 -12.40 2.29 2.55
N VAL A 127 -11.97 1.42 1.63
CA VAL A 127 -12.81 0.74 0.64
C VAL A 127 -12.54 -0.76 0.76
N HIS A 128 -13.60 -1.58 0.62
CA HIS A 128 -13.47 -3.03 0.61
C HIS A 128 -13.67 -3.57 -0.80
N PHE A 129 -12.79 -4.48 -1.23
CA PHE A 129 -12.91 -5.17 -2.51
C PHE A 129 -13.07 -6.67 -2.29
N ALA A 130 -14.09 -7.23 -2.94
CA ALA A 130 -14.23 -8.66 -3.13
C ALA A 130 -13.17 -9.12 -4.14
N ALA A 131 -12.36 -10.12 -3.79
CA ALA A 131 -11.37 -10.82 -4.61
C ALA A 131 -10.81 -9.99 -5.80
N PRO A 132 -9.60 -9.40 -5.69
CA PRO A 132 -9.02 -8.58 -6.76
C PRO A 132 -8.97 -9.24 -8.14
N ARG A 133 -8.95 -10.59 -8.19
CA ARG A 133 -9.00 -11.37 -9.43
C ARG A 133 -10.39 -11.36 -10.10
N LEU A 134 -11.47 -11.33 -9.33
CA LEU A 134 -12.85 -11.22 -9.84
C LEU A 134 -13.21 -9.79 -10.24
N ALA A 135 -12.59 -8.79 -9.60
CA ALA A 135 -12.77 -7.38 -9.97
C ALA A 135 -12.26 -7.02 -11.37
N ARG A 136 -11.50 -7.91 -12.03
CA ARG A 136 -11.16 -7.78 -13.46
C ARG A 136 -12.32 -8.13 -14.39
N TYR A 137 -13.28 -8.92 -13.92
CA TYR A 137 -14.42 -9.43 -14.69
C TYR A 137 -15.75 -8.81 -14.26
N LEU A 138 -15.74 -8.01 -13.19
CA LEU A 138 -16.91 -7.33 -12.64
C LEU A 138 -16.70 -5.81 -12.70
N PRO A 139 -17.73 -5.04 -13.10
CA PRO A 139 -17.72 -3.60 -12.94
C PRO A 139 -17.32 -3.18 -11.51
N ILE A 140 -16.51 -2.13 -11.37
CA ILE A 140 -15.98 -1.65 -10.08
C ILE A 140 -17.10 -1.42 -9.05
N SER A 141 -18.26 -0.92 -9.48
CA SER A 141 -19.44 -0.72 -8.64
C SER A 141 -19.93 -2.02 -8.02
N LEU A 142 -20.02 -3.10 -8.80
CA LEU A 142 -20.41 -4.44 -8.34
C LEU A 142 -19.36 -5.03 -7.40
N SER A 143 -18.07 -4.89 -7.70
CA SER A 143 -17.00 -5.36 -6.81
C SER A 143 -17.01 -4.64 -5.44
N ARG A 144 -17.35 -3.35 -5.43
CA ARG A 144 -17.51 -2.56 -4.20
C ARG A 144 -18.76 -2.95 -3.41
N ALA A 145 -19.88 -3.20 -4.10
CA ALA A 145 -21.12 -3.66 -3.47
C ALA A 145 -20.91 -5.03 -2.82
N ALA A 146 -20.34 -5.98 -3.56
CA ALA A 146 -19.98 -7.30 -3.05
C ALA A 146 -19.00 -7.20 -1.86
N GLY A 147 -17.94 -6.39 -1.99
CA GLY A 147 -16.97 -6.18 -0.92
C GLY A 147 -17.58 -5.60 0.36
N SER A 148 -18.59 -4.74 0.24
CA SER A 148 -19.32 -4.16 1.38
C SER A 148 -20.21 -5.20 2.08
N LEU A 149 -20.88 -6.06 1.31
CA LEU A 149 -21.70 -7.16 1.85
C LEU A 149 -20.82 -8.18 2.59
N LEU A 150 -19.68 -8.52 1.99
CA LEU A 150 -18.72 -9.51 2.50
C LEU A 150 -17.88 -8.99 3.68
N ARG A 151 -17.91 -7.69 3.95
CA ARG A 151 -17.22 -7.08 5.11
C ARG A 151 -17.59 -7.77 6.43
N ARG A 152 -18.84 -8.26 6.55
CA ARG A 152 -19.31 -8.95 7.77
C ARG A 152 -18.71 -10.35 7.94
N VAL A 153 -18.46 -11.04 6.83
CA VAL A 153 -17.95 -12.43 6.81
C VAL A 153 -16.42 -12.48 6.82
N ARG A 154 -15.75 -11.37 6.45
CA ARG A 154 -14.28 -11.20 6.42
C ARG A 154 -13.53 -12.38 5.78
N PRO A 155 -13.90 -12.80 4.55
CA PRO A 155 -13.20 -13.91 3.93
C PRO A 155 -11.73 -13.55 3.66
N HIS A 156 -10.82 -14.53 3.78
CA HIS A 156 -9.37 -14.34 3.60
C HIS A 156 -8.96 -13.80 2.22
N TRP A 157 -9.82 -13.94 1.21
CA TRP A 157 -9.61 -13.44 -0.15
C TRP A 157 -10.08 -11.99 -0.36
N ALA A 158 -10.82 -11.40 0.57
CA ALA A 158 -11.20 -9.99 0.50
C ALA A 158 -10.03 -9.09 0.92
N ARG A 159 -9.99 -7.89 0.36
CA ARG A 159 -8.97 -6.89 0.66
C ARG A 159 -9.61 -5.60 1.16
N SER A 160 -8.99 -5.03 2.19
CA SER A 160 -9.26 -3.68 2.65
C SER A 160 -8.21 -2.76 2.05
N ILE A 161 -8.68 -1.75 1.34
CA ILE A 161 -7.86 -0.73 0.69
C ILE A 161 -8.06 0.58 1.44
N TYR A 162 -6.97 1.19 1.86
CA TYR A 162 -6.95 2.47 2.51
C TYR A 162 -6.33 3.49 1.57
N LEU A 163 -7.02 4.61 1.39
CA LEU A 163 -6.57 5.74 0.60
C LEU A 163 -6.18 6.85 1.57
N VAL A 164 -4.93 7.27 1.49
CA VAL A 164 -4.33 8.36 2.28
C VAL A 164 -4.11 9.55 1.35
N ARG A 165 -4.49 10.75 1.77
CA ARG A 165 -4.15 12.00 1.05
C ARG A 165 -3.36 12.95 1.94
N LYS A 166 -2.62 13.87 1.30
CA LYS A 166 -1.77 14.84 1.98
C LYS A 166 -2.57 15.87 2.80
N ASN A 167 -3.70 16.30 2.24
CA ASN A 167 -4.62 17.28 2.82
C ASN A 167 -5.95 16.60 3.19
N PRO A 168 -6.63 17.05 4.28
CA PRO A 168 -7.99 16.63 4.62
C PRO A 168 -8.99 16.88 3.49
#